data_AF-A0A699RVQ3-F1
#
_entry.id   AF-A0A699RVQ3-F1
#
_cell.length_a   1.000
_cell.length_b   1.000
_cell.length_c   1.000
_cell.angle_alpha   90.00
_cell.angle_beta   90.00
_cell.angle_gamma   90.00
#
_symmetry.space_group_name_H-M   'P 1'
#
loop_
_entity.id
_entity.type
_entity.pdbx_description
1 polymer ?
#
loop_
_entity_poly.entity_id
_entity_poly.type
_entity_poly.pdbx_seq_one_letter_code
_entity_poly.pdbx_strand_id
1 'polypeptide(L)'
;VTRLEAVRLFIAYAAHKSFTIYQMDVKTMFLYGPLKEEVYINQPDGFVDPYHPDKVYRLKKALYGLKQAPRAWGDILLVQIYVDEIIFGSTNPNLLKRFEKLMHIKFEMSMMGELKFFLGIQIHQSPRGIFINQANKVGALMYLTASRPDIMHATCYCARYQAQPTEKHLTVVK
;
A
#
# COMPACT_ATOMS: atom_id res chain seq x y z
N VAL A 1 -3.37 0.71 -11.30
CA VAL A 1 -4.13 -0.40 -10.66
C VAL A 1 -3.12 -1.37 -10.08
N THR A 2 -3.03 -1.44 -8.76
CA THR A 2 -2.15 -2.36 -8.04
C THR A 2 -2.75 -3.75 -7.98
N ARG A 3 -2.01 -4.74 -8.49
CA ARG A 3 -2.42 -6.14 -8.46
C ARG A 3 -2.20 -6.72 -7.06
N LEU A 4 -3.10 -7.57 -6.59
CA LEU A 4 -2.98 -8.32 -5.32
C LEU A 4 -1.62 -9.03 -5.18
N GLU A 5 -1.03 -9.46 -6.30
CA GLU A 5 0.32 -10.04 -6.38
C GLU A 5 1.40 -9.10 -5.83
N ALA A 6 1.33 -7.80 -6.12
CA ALA A 6 2.32 -6.83 -5.64
C ALA A 6 2.23 -6.64 -4.12
N VAL A 7 1.01 -6.66 -3.57
CA VAL A 7 0.78 -6.60 -2.11
C VAL A 7 1.34 -7.86 -1.43
N ARG A 8 1.12 -9.03 -2.02
CA ARG A 8 1.69 -10.29 -1.50
C ARG A 8 3.22 -10.26 -1.52
N LEU A 9 3.81 -9.81 -2.62
CA LEU A 9 5.27 -9.69 -2.73
C LEU A 9 5.81 -8.68 -1.71
N PHE A 10 5.12 -7.55 -1.52
CA PHE A 10 5.47 -6.55 -0.51
C PHE A 10 5.49 -7.15 0.89
N ILE A 11 4.41 -7.84 1.30
CA ILE A 11 4.30 -8.44 2.64
C ILE A 11 5.35 -9.55 2.81
N ALA A 12 5.56 -10.39 1.79
CA ALA A 12 6.59 -11.44 1.82
C ALA A 12 8.00 -10.84 1.97
N TYR A 13 8.29 -9.74 1.27
CA TYR A 13 9.57 -9.05 1.39
C TYR A 13 9.75 -8.42 2.77
N ALA A 14 8.70 -7.79 3.31
CA ALA A 14 8.72 -7.23 4.65
C ALA A 14 8.96 -8.31 5.72
N ALA A 15 8.32 -9.47 5.58
CA ALA A 15 8.57 -10.62 6.45
C ALA A 15 10.00 -11.15 6.32
N HIS A 16 10.55 -11.20 5.11
CA HIS A 16 11.92 -11.66 4.86
C HIS A 16 12.99 -10.69 5.44
N LYS A 17 12.73 -9.39 5.39
CA LYS A 17 13.63 -8.35 5.92
C LYS A 17 13.31 -7.95 7.37
N SER A 18 12.33 -8.59 8.00
CA SER A 18 11.91 -8.37 9.39
C SER A 18 11.64 -6.90 9.76
N PHE A 19 11.02 -6.12 8.85
CA PHE A 19 10.61 -4.75 9.16
C PHE A 19 9.09 -4.61 9.29
N THR A 20 8.67 -3.71 10.16
CA THR A 20 7.26 -3.39 10.39
C THR A 20 6.70 -2.57 9.24
N ILE A 21 5.50 -2.94 8.79
CA ILE A 21 4.71 -2.26 7.78
C ILE A 21 3.77 -1.28 8.49
N TYR A 22 3.75 -0.05 8.00
CA TYR A 22 2.88 1.02 8.44
C TYR A 22 1.90 1.42 7.35
N GLN A 23 0.78 1.99 7.79
CA GLN A 23 -0.27 2.49 6.93
C GLN A 23 -0.45 4.00 7.12
N MET A 24 -0.66 4.70 6.02
CA MET A 24 -1.13 6.08 5.97
C MET A 24 -2.38 6.18 5.13
N ASP A 25 -3.25 7.11 5.54
CA ASP A 25 -4.49 7.43 4.85
C ASP A 25 -4.34 8.74 4.05
N VAL A 26 -4.72 8.68 2.78
CA VAL A 26 -4.75 9.83 1.88
C VAL A 26 -6.09 10.54 2.07
N LYS A 27 -6.15 11.48 3.01
CA LYS A 27 -7.37 12.27 3.29
C LYS A 27 -7.97 12.98 2.07
N THR A 28 -7.18 13.21 1.02
CA THR A 28 -7.54 14.09 -0.11
C THR A 28 -7.71 13.35 -1.44
N MET A 29 -7.79 12.02 -1.48
CA MET A 29 -7.78 11.31 -2.77
C MET A 29 -8.99 11.57 -3.67
N PHE A 30 -10.15 11.94 -3.08
CA PHE A 30 -11.35 12.33 -3.83
C PHE A 30 -11.26 13.71 -4.50
N LEU A 31 -10.31 14.57 -4.12
CA LEU A 31 -10.12 15.90 -4.73
C LEU A 31 -9.22 15.87 -5.98
N TYR A 32 -8.51 14.77 -6.24
CA TYR A 32 -7.56 14.63 -7.36
C TYR A 32 -8.11 13.76 -8.51
N GLY A 33 -9.41 13.83 -8.78
CA GLY A 33 -9.96 13.39 -10.07
C GLY A 33 -9.29 14.13 -11.24
N PRO A 34 -9.52 13.73 -12.51
CA PRO A 34 -9.07 14.54 -13.64
C PRO A 34 -9.50 15.98 -13.40
N LEU A 35 -8.51 16.89 -13.40
CA LEU A 35 -8.72 18.30 -13.08
C LEU A 35 -9.86 18.83 -13.98
N LYS A 36 -11.03 19.11 -13.37
CA LYS A 36 -12.13 19.80 -14.04
C LYS A 36 -11.77 21.28 -14.29
N GLU A 37 -10.77 21.79 -13.56
CA GLU A 37 -10.35 23.18 -13.54
C GLU A 37 -8.89 23.32 -13.99
N GLU A 38 -8.58 24.37 -14.75
CA GLU A 38 -7.23 24.61 -15.26
C GLU A 38 -6.32 25.12 -14.15
N VAL A 39 -5.45 24.24 -13.64
CA VAL A 39 -4.43 24.61 -12.65
C VAL A 39 -3.15 25.02 -13.35
N TYR A 40 -2.63 26.19 -12.99
CA TYR A 40 -1.37 26.72 -13.48
C TYR A 40 -0.31 26.67 -12.35
N ILE A 41 0.92 26.27 -12.68
CA ILE A 41 2.04 26.21 -11.74
C ILE A 41 3.15 27.18 -12.15
N ASN A 42 3.83 27.75 -11.16
CA ASN A 42 5.03 28.55 -11.41
C ASN A 42 6.14 27.70 -12.05
N GLN A 43 7.01 28.34 -12.82
CA GLN A 43 8.10 27.66 -13.49
C GLN A 43 9.06 27.08 -12.44
N PRO A 44 9.42 25.80 -12.53
CA PRO A 44 10.34 25.19 -11.58
C PRO A 44 11.75 25.75 -11.75
N ASP A 45 12.45 25.89 -10.62
CA ASP A 45 13.82 26.43 -10.58
C ASP A 45 14.74 25.63 -11.51
N GLY A 46 15.36 26.31 -12.48
CA GLY A 46 16.23 25.72 -13.51
C GLY A 46 15.59 25.45 -14.87
N PHE A 47 14.27 25.64 -15.03
CA PHE A 47 13.54 25.54 -16.31
C PHE A 47 12.76 26.82 -16.65
N VAL A 48 13.19 27.96 -16.09
CA VAL A 48 12.59 29.26 -16.37
C VAL A 48 12.90 29.65 -17.81
N ASP A 49 11.86 29.89 -18.61
CA ASP A 49 11.99 30.39 -19.98
C ASP A 49 12.64 31.78 -19.96
N PRO A 50 13.84 31.96 -20.56
CA PRO A 50 14.56 33.23 -20.56
C PRO A 50 13.78 34.38 -21.23
N TYR A 51 12.84 34.06 -22.12
CA TYR A 51 12.07 35.05 -22.87
C TYR A 51 10.73 35.38 -22.21
N HIS A 52 10.26 34.55 -21.27
CA HIS A 52 8.98 34.72 -20.59
C HIS A 52 9.03 34.27 -19.12
N PRO A 53 9.76 34.98 -18.26
CA PRO A 53 9.95 34.59 -16.85
C PRO A 53 8.64 34.58 -16.05
N ASP A 54 7.66 35.39 -16.45
CA ASP A 54 6.42 35.62 -15.69
C ASP A 54 5.31 34.61 -16.02
N LYS A 55 5.54 33.70 -16.98
CA LYS A 55 4.53 32.74 -17.42
C LYS A 55 4.46 31.54 -16.49
N VAL A 56 3.28 30.93 -16.44
CA VAL A 56 2.98 29.74 -15.64
C VAL A 56 2.64 28.56 -16.55
N TYR A 57 2.97 27.34 -16.15
CA TYR A 57 2.69 26.13 -16.92
C TYR A 57 1.31 25.56 -16.57
N ARG A 58 0.49 25.27 -17.58
CA ARG A 58 -0.81 24.60 -17.38
C ARG A 58 -0.63 23.11 -17.12
N LEU A 59 -1.08 22.65 -15.96
CA LEU A 59 -0.95 21.27 -15.53
C LEU A 59 -2.00 20.38 -16.21
N LYS A 60 -1.59 19.53 -17.16
CA LYS A 60 -2.50 18.65 -17.92
C LYS A 60 -2.93 17.38 -17.17
N LYS A 61 -2.19 16.95 -16.15
CA LYS A 61 -2.47 15.81 -15.27
C LYS A 61 -1.85 16.05 -13.89
N ALA A 62 -2.51 15.60 -12.82
CA ALA A 62 -1.93 15.63 -11.48
C ALA A 62 -0.62 14.83 -11.47
N LEU A 63 0.47 15.45 -11.01
CA LEU A 63 1.79 14.84 -10.94
C LEU A 63 1.83 13.84 -9.78
N TYR A 64 1.39 12.60 -10.02
CA TYR A 64 1.70 11.46 -9.17
C TYR A 64 2.75 10.58 -9.86
N GLY A 65 3.96 10.55 -9.29
CA GLY A 65 5.07 9.77 -9.84
C GLY A 65 6.47 10.29 -9.49
N LEU A 66 6.70 10.85 -8.29
CA LEU A 66 8.05 11.23 -7.89
C LEU A 66 8.89 9.96 -7.62
N LYS A 67 9.71 9.57 -8.59
CA LYS A 67 10.75 8.53 -8.46
C LYS A 67 11.97 9.12 -7.76
N GLN A 68 11.83 9.51 -6.49
CA GLN A 68 12.96 9.86 -5.63
C GLN A 68 13.01 8.90 -4.45
N ALA A 69 13.58 7.71 -4.70
CA ALA A 69 14.07 6.85 -3.65
C ALA A 69 15.31 7.52 -3.02
N PRO A 70 15.39 7.65 -1.69
CA PRO A 70 16.63 8.02 -1.03
C PRO A 70 17.66 6.94 -1.35
N ARG A 71 18.69 7.25 -2.15
CA ARG A 71 19.85 6.38 -2.34
C ARG A 71 20.71 6.45 -1.09
N ALA A 72 20.37 5.65 -0.09
CA ALA A 72 21.27 5.28 1.00
C ALA A 72 21.66 3.82 0.77
N TRP A 73 22.96 3.54 0.65
CA TRP A 73 23.55 2.29 0.13
C TRP A 73 23.40 1.06 1.07
N GLY A 74 22.36 1.03 1.90
CA GLY A 74 22.08 -0.04 2.87
C GLY A 74 20.68 0.02 3.48
N ASP A 75 20.02 1.18 3.41
CA ASP A 75 18.68 1.37 3.97
C ASP A 75 17.61 1.34 2.89
N ILE A 76 16.70 0.37 3.00
CA ILE A 76 15.64 0.17 2.03
C ILE A 76 14.36 0.75 2.60
N LEU A 77 13.69 1.60 1.82
CA LEU A 77 12.32 2.06 2.06
C LEU A 77 11.44 1.47 0.96
N LEU A 78 10.51 0.61 1.34
CA LEU A 78 9.53 0.02 0.44
C LEU A 78 8.21 0.77 0.62
N VAL A 79 7.63 1.26 -0.49
CA VAL A 79 6.36 2.00 -0.49
C VAL A 79 5.45 1.40 -1.55
N GLN A 80 4.21 1.14 -1.18
CA GLN A 80 3.17 0.62 -2.06
C GLN A 80 1.91 1.47 -1.88
N ILE A 81 1.40 2.01 -2.98
CA ILE A 81 0.21 2.85 -3.02
C ILE A 81 -0.95 2.00 -3.52
N TYR A 82 -2.04 1.90 -2.76
CA TYR A 82 -3.26 1.19 -3.15
C TYR A 82 -4.47 2.12 -2.97
N VAL A 83 -4.99 2.66 -4.08
CA VAL A 83 -6.10 3.63 -4.05
C VAL A 83 -5.78 4.70 -3.00
N ASP A 84 -6.60 4.87 -1.98
CA ASP A 84 -6.49 5.93 -0.96
C ASP A 84 -5.56 5.57 0.21
N GLU A 85 -4.95 4.38 0.19
CA GLU A 85 -4.07 3.89 1.24
C GLU A 85 -2.63 3.79 0.75
N ILE A 86 -1.69 4.28 1.58
CA ILE A 86 -0.26 4.04 1.38
C ILE A 86 0.23 3.09 2.45
N ILE A 87 0.81 1.97 2.03
CA ILE A 87 1.53 1.07 2.92
C ILE A 87 3.03 1.21 2.67
N PHE A 88 3.82 1.27 3.72
CA PHE A 88 5.26 1.43 3.61
C PHE A 88 5.99 0.80 4.79
N GLY A 89 7.26 0.49 4.59
CA GLY A 89 8.13 -0.04 5.64
C GLY A 89 9.58 0.16 5.28
N SER A 90 10.43 0.19 6.30
CA SER A 90 11.86 0.43 6.10
C SER A 90 12.71 -0.39 7.06
N THR A 91 13.91 -0.76 6.61
CA THR A 91 14.95 -1.32 7.47
C THR A 91 15.50 -0.29 8.46
N ASN A 92 15.38 1.01 8.18
CA ASN A 92 15.87 2.08 9.04
C ASN A 92 14.72 2.91 9.64
N PRO A 93 14.57 2.96 10.98
CA PRO A 93 13.51 3.74 11.61
C PRO A 93 13.63 5.26 11.39
N ASN A 94 14.83 5.78 11.12
CA ASN A 94 15.03 7.21 10.82
C ASN A 94 14.45 7.58 9.45
N LEU A 95 14.57 6.68 8.46
CA LEU A 95 13.94 6.88 7.16
C LEU A 95 12.42 6.83 7.27
N LEU A 96 11.89 5.95 8.11
CA LEU A 96 10.46 5.86 8.38
C LEU A 96 9.91 7.19 8.93
N LYS A 97 10.53 7.73 9.98
CA LYS A 97 10.13 9.03 10.58
C LYS A 97 10.26 10.19 9.60
N ARG A 98 11.32 10.19 8.79
CA ARG A 98 11.51 11.22 7.75
C ARG A 98 10.42 11.14 6.69
N PHE A 99 10.08 9.94 6.25
CA PHE A 99 9.02 9.71 5.27
C PHE A 99 7.66 10.14 5.82
N GLU A 100 7.31 9.73 7.03
CA GLU A 100 6.11 10.16 7.74
C GLU A 100 5.99 11.68 7.77
N LYS A 101 7.05 12.38 8.23
CA LYS A 101 7.05 13.85 8.33
C LYS A 101 6.88 14.52 6.96
N LEU A 102 7.52 14.00 5.93
CA LEU A 102 7.39 14.51 4.56
C LEU A 102 5.97 14.33 4.02
N MET A 103 5.38 13.15 4.24
CA MET A 103 4.02 12.84 3.78
C MET A 103 2.97 13.65 4.54
N HIS A 104 3.19 13.89 5.83
CA HIS A 104 2.33 14.74 6.63
C HIS A 104 2.37 16.22 6.18
N ILE A 105 3.56 16.79 6.02
CA ILE A 105 3.72 18.22 5.69
C ILE A 105 3.32 18.51 4.24
N LYS A 106 3.71 17.64 3.29
CA LYS A 106 3.55 17.94 1.86
C LYS A 106 2.20 17.51 1.29
N PHE A 107 1.59 16.48 1.87
CA PHE A 107 0.37 15.86 1.32
C PHE A 107 -0.77 15.79 2.34
N GLU A 108 -0.60 16.41 3.52
CA GLU A 108 -1.61 16.44 4.61
C GLU A 108 -2.06 15.04 5.05
N MET A 109 -1.19 14.04 4.86
CA MET A 109 -1.50 12.65 5.19
C MET A 109 -1.34 12.38 6.68
N SER A 110 -2.16 11.47 7.20
CA SER A 110 -2.08 11.02 8.59
C SER A 110 -1.62 9.57 8.69
N MET A 111 -0.74 9.29 9.64
CA MET A 111 -0.40 7.93 10.05
C MET A 111 -1.61 7.25 10.66
N MET A 112 -1.89 6.03 10.18
CA MET A 112 -2.85 5.11 10.81
C MET A 112 -2.17 4.13 11.78
N GLY A 113 -0.83 4.11 11.79
CA GLY A 113 -0.02 3.23 12.63
C GLY A 113 0.42 1.97 11.89
N GLU A 114 0.68 0.91 12.65
CA GLU A 114 1.04 -0.39 12.10
C GLU A 114 -0.10 -0.99 11.27
N LEU A 115 0.23 -1.61 10.14
CA LEU A 115 -0.74 -2.28 9.29
C LEU A 115 -1.32 -3.49 10.02
N LYS A 116 -2.57 -3.37 10.49
CA LYS A 116 -3.33 -4.44 11.16
C LYS A 116 -4.41 -5.03 10.26
N PHE A 117 -4.93 -4.25 9.32
CA PHE A 117 -5.94 -4.68 8.37
C PHE A 117 -5.61 -4.10 7.00
N PHE A 118 -5.71 -4.92 5.96
CA PHE A 118 -5.57 -4.47 4.58
C PHE A 118 -6.58 -5.19 3.70
N LEU A 119 -7.47 -4.47 3.02
CA LEU A 119 -8.52 -5.07 2.17
C LEU A 119 -9.36 -6.16 2.87
N GLY A 120 -9.65 -6.01 4.16
CA GLY A 120 -10.38 -7.02 4.96
C GLY A 120 -9.57 -8.28 5.30
N ILE A 121 -8.26 -8.26 5.10
CA ILE A 121 -7.30 -9.26 5.58
C ILE A 121 -6.69 -8.72 6.87
N GLN A 122 -6.75 -9.49 7.95
CA GLN A 122 -6.10 -9.13 9.21
C GLN A 122 -4.62 -9.55 9.17
N ILE A 123 -3.75 -8.67 9.63
CA ILE A 123 -2.30 -8.84 9.60
C ILE A 123 -1.78 -8.69 11.04
N HIS A 124 -1.05 -9.70 11.50
CA HIS A 124 -0.36 -9.70 12.78
C HIS A 124 1.13 -9.71 12.52
N GLN A 125 1.77 -8.58 12.81
CA GLN A 125 3.21 -8.40 12.64
C GLN A 125 3.92 -8.75 13.94
N SER A 126 4.93 -9.61 13.87
CA SER A 126 5.71 -10.03 15.03
C SER A 126 7.20 -10.09 14.66
N PRO A 127 8.12 -10.08 15.64
CA PRO A 127 9.54 -10.27 15.37
C PRO A 127 9.88 -11.62 14.69
N ARG A 128 8.99 -12.62 14.81
CA ARG A 128 9.15 -13.93 14.17
C ARG A 128 8.64 -13.98 12.73
N GLY A 129 7.93 -12.94 12.28
CA GLY A 129 7.34 -12.87 10.96
C GLY A 129 5.96 -12.22 10.95
N ILE A 130 5.37 -12.16 9.76
CA ILE A 130 4.07 -11.55 9.50
C ILE A 130 3.05 -12.65 9.27
N PHE A 131 2.01 -12.69 10.11
CA PHE A 131 0.92 -13.64 10.00
C PHE A 131 -0.31 -12.99 9.38
N ILE A 132 -1.00 -13.73 8.53
CA ILE A 132 -2.16 -13.26 7.78
C ILE A 132 -3.38 -14.10 8.18
N ASN A 133 -4.45 -13.43 8.59
CA ASN A 133 -5.73 -14.05 8.94
C ASN A 133 -6.84 -13.50 8.02
N GLN A 134 -7.63 -14.39 7.42
CA GLN A 134 -8.78 -14.01 6.57
C GLN A 134 -10.08 -14.70 7.00
N ALA A 135 -10.19 -15.09 8.28
CA ALA A 135 -11.37 -15.77 8.82
C ALA A 135 -12.67 -15.02 8.54
N ASN A 136 -12.64 -13.68 8.63
CA ASN A 136 -13.80 -12.85 8.33
C ASN A 136 -14.27 -12.99 6.86
N LYS A 137 -13.33 -13.05 5.91
CA LYS A 137 -13.67 -13.26 4.49
C LYS A 137 -14.22 -14.66 4.23
N VAL A 138 -13.60 -15.66 4.85
CA VAL A 138 -14.05 -17.05 4.72
C VAL A 138 -15.44 -17.22 5.34
N GLY A 139 -15.69 -16.60 6.50
CA GLY A 139 -17.01 -16.59 7.14
C GLY A 139 -18.08 -15.96 6.24
N ALA A 140 -17.77 -14.82 5.61
CA ALA A 140 -18.69 -14.19 4.65
C ALA A 140 -18.97 -15.08 3.43
N LEU A 141 -17.95 -15.75 2.87
CA LEU A 141 -18.13 -16.70 1.78
C LEU A 141 -18.94 -17.93 2.22
N MET A 142 -18.81 -18.37 3.47
CA MET A 142 -19.52 -19.52 4.01
C MET A 142 -21.03 -19.24 4.15
N TYR A 143 -21.44 -17.98 4.28
CA TYR A 143 -22.85 -17.60 4.17
C TYR A 143 -23.37 -17.73 2.73
N LEU A 144 -22.53 -17.37 1.74
CA LEU A 144 -22.90 -17.45 0.32
C LEU A 144 -23.00 -18.87 -0.21
N THR A 145 -22.39 -19.88 0.43
CA THR A 145 -22.50 -21.28 -0.02
C THR A 145 -23.93 -21.81 0.05
N ALA A 146 -24.80 -21.20 0.88
CA ALA A 146 -26.22 -21.55 0.96
C ALA A 146 -26.99 -21.21 -0.33
N SER A 147 -26.59 -20.18 -1.06
CA SER A 147 -27.21 -19.76 -2.33
C SER A 147 -26.36 -20.09 -3.56
N ARG A 148 -25.06 -20.35 -3.37
CA ARG A 148 -24.07 -20.64 -4.41
C ARG A 148 -23.28 -21.90 -4.07
N PRO A 149 -23.85 -23.10 -4.33
CA PRO A 149 -23.19 -24.37 -4.00
C PRO A 149 -21.91 -24.62 -4.82
N ASP A 150 -21.74 -23.96 -5.96
CA ASP A 150 -20.56 -24.04 -6.82
C ASP A 150 -19.26 -23.58 -6.13
N ILE A 151 -19.35 -22.65 -5.16
CA ILE A 151 -18.20 -22.16 -4.40
C ILE A 151 -17.99 -22.87 -3.06
N MET A 152 -18.87 -23.82 -2.71
CA MET A 152 -18.86 -24.48 -1.40
C MET A 152 -17.57 -25.24 -1.14
N HIS A 153 -17.13 -26.05 -2.11
CA HIS A 153 -15.93 -26.87 -1.96
C HIS A 153 -14.68 -26.00 -1.70
N ALA A 154 -14.48 -24.96 -2.51
CA ALA A 154 -13.36 -24.04 -2.35
C ALA A 154 -13.40 -23.29 -1.01
N THR A 155 -14.58 -22.82 -0.60
CA THR A 155 -14.78 -22.10 0.67
C THR A 155 -14.48 -22.98 1.88
N CYS A 156 -14.99 -24.22 1.90
CA CYS A 156 -14.71 -25.19 2.96
C CYS A 156 -13.22 -25.54 3.03
N TYR A 157 -12.55 -25.64 1.87
CA TYR A 157 -11.12 -25.90 1.81
C TYR A 157 -10.33 -24.72 2.42
N CYS A 158 -10.64 -23.48 2.03
CA CYS A 158 -10.08 -22.25 2.63
C CYS A 158 -10.31 -22.14 4.14
N ALA A 159 -11.49 -22.55 4.63
CA ALA A 159 -11.78 -22.57 6.07
C ALA A 159 -10.87 -23.56 6.82
N ARG A 160 -10.67 -24.77 6.27
CA ARG A 160 -9.76 -25.77 6.84
C ARG A 160 -8.31 -25.28 6.85
N TYR A 161 -7.87 -24.61 5.79
CA TYR A 161 -6.53 -24.00 5.73
C TYR A 161 -6.26 -23.04 6.90
N GLN A 162 -7.25 -22.21 7.25
CA GLN A 162 -7.09 -21.22 8.32
C GLN A 162 -7.24 -21.81 9.72
N ALA A 163 -8.08 -22.82 9.89
CA ALA A 163 -8.26 -23.49 11.18
C ALA A 163 -7.06 -24.37 11.56
N GLN A 164 -6.49 -25.11 10.59
CA GLN A 164 -5.36 -26.00 10.83
C GLN A 164 -4.44 -26.11 9.59
N PRO A 165 -3.40 -25.26 9.49
CA PRO A 165 -2.41 -25.36 8.43
C PRO A 165 -1.62 -26.69 8.53
N THR A 166 -1.40 -27.38 7.41
CA THR A 166 -0.65 -28.65 7.33
C THR A 166 0.45 -28.55 6.27
N GLU A 167 1.41 -29.47 6.19
CA GLU A 167 2.48 -29.39 5.18
C GLU A 167 1.97 -29.45 3.73
N LYS A 168 0.90 -30.21 3.48
CA LYS A 168 0.20 -30.21 2.18
C LYS A 168 -0.34 -28.83 1.81
N HIS A 169 -0.54 -27.98 2.82
CA HIS A 169 -0.99 -26.61 2.62
C HIS A 169 0.15 -25.67 2.22
N LEU A 170 1.38 -25.92 2.69
CA LEU A 170 2.57 -25.12 2.35
C LEU A 170 3.02 -25.30 0.91
N THR A 171 2.82 -26.48 0.32
CA THR A 171 3.21 -26.78 -1.07
C THR A 171 2.32 -26.07 -2.10
N VAL A 172 1.08 -25.73 -1.74
CA VAL A 172 0.12 -25.01 -2.62
C VAL A 172 0.37 -23.49 -2.64
N VAL A 173 1.13 -22.97 -1.67
CA VAL A 173 1.46 -21.54 -1.56
C VAL A 173 2.71 -21.16 -2.38
N LYS A 174 3.51 -22.14 -2.81
CA LYS A 174 4.65 -21.94 -3.74
C LYS A 174 4.16 -21.79 -5.18
#